data_AF-A0A0Q5DZ16-F1
#
_entry.id   AF-A0A0Q5DZ16-F1
#
_cell.length_a   1.000
_cell.length_b   1.000
_cell.length_c   1.000
_cell.angle_alpha   90.00
_cell.angle_beta   90.00
_cell.angle_gamma   90.00
#
_symmetry.space_group_name_H-M   'P 1'
#
loop_
_entity.id
_entity.type
_entity.pdbx_description
1 polymer ?
#
loop_
_entity_poly.entity_id
_entity_poly.type
_entity_poly.pdbx_seq_one_letter_code
_entity_poly.pdbx_strand_id
1 'polypeptide(L)'
;MHDEPSVLPRPGFHLTPERNWMNDPNGLVFHRGRWHAFFQYNPEGSDWGNMSWGHATSVDLQHWDELPVALRFTAEEQVYSGSVVAAGTDGRLTAYYTSVSTDGRQAQSRATSDDDGLTWQRDPDNPILDRGSQAFRDPKIIRYEDGAGFRWIMLTVEAVERQVLVYSSTDLRTWEHVSTFGPVGPTGVVWECPDLISLAVDGRPEETRWVLLLSTNPVGDAQDPDGSSMSYLVGDFDGSTFIPERSEPQRLDHGRDFYAAVGFDSAPGGEAVILGWMGNWRYAADLPASPWRGAMSLPRRLSLTTVDDEPRLVQEPPAFVTERLAAIEPTTIAVSSDAVDLPLDGDGVVALHWDPSITGELRLRLTADTDGEVVIVHDPTAATLAVTRSGGTMDTVHPDFASTSIVPLAGDRPARLLLSLDGPLLELFVDGGLATVSDLVLLGSGQPRLTLASERASPVSVAVAVLHRASVIDQAHAFA
;
A
#
# COMPACT_ATOMS: atom_id res chain seq x y z
N MET A 1 37.63 -11.55 -6.05
CA MET A 1 36.34 -12.13 -6.44
C MET A 1 35.38 -10.96 -6.44
N HIS A 2 34.85 -10.60 -7.59
CA HIS A 2 33.75 -9.64 -7.65
C HIS A 2 32.53 -10.42 -7.19
N ASP A 3 32.08 -10.20 -5.96
CA ASP A 3 30.76 -10.67 -5.53
C ASP A 3 29.76 -9.96 -6.45
N GLU A 4 29.07 -10.73 -7.29
CA GLU A 4 27.85 -10.23 -7.90
C GLU A 4 26.91 -9.85 -6.75
N PRO A 5 26.35 -8.62 -6.73
CA PRO A 5 25.40 -8.27 -5.69
C PRO A 5 24.28 -9.30 -5.70
N SER A 6 24.04 -9.93 -4.55
CA SER A 6 22.95 -10.87 -4.32
C SER A 6 21.66 -10.26 -4.87
N VAL A 7 21.18 -10.80 -5.99
CA VAL A 7 19.96 -10.34 -6.65
C VAL A 7 18.81 -10.56 -5.68
N LEU A 8 18.11 -9.48 -5.29
CA LEU A 8 16.92 -9.57 -4.45
C LEU A 8 15.94 -10.60 -5.03
N PRO A 9 15.46 -11.58 -4.23
CA PRO A 9 14.52 -12.55 -4.74
C PRO A 9 13.26 -11.83 -5.22
N ARG A 10 12.84 -12.06 -6.46
CA ARG A 10 11.64 -11.40 -6.99
C ARG A 10 10.38 -11.89 -6.24
N PRO A 11 9.51 -11.00 -5.76
CA PRO A 11 8.21 -11.39 -5.21
C PRO A 11 7.43 -12.26 -6.20
N GLY A 12 6.72 -13.25 -5.67
CA GLY A 12 5.95 -14.22 -6.42
C GLY A 12 4.45 -13.98 -6.46
N PHE A 13 3.90 -13.20 -5.53
CA PHE A 13 2.49 -12.86 -5.44
C PHE A 13 2.21 -11.38 -5.13
N HIS A 14 3.25 -10.54 -5.05
CA HIS A 14 3.13 -9.09 -5.11
C HIS A 14 3.42 -8.56 -6.52
N LEU A 15 2.73 -7.48 -6.91
CA LEU A 15 2.99 -6.81 -8.18
C LEU A 15 4.38 -6.15 -8.15
N THR A 16 5.21 -6.51 -9.13
CA THR A 16 6.50 -5.88 -9.43
C THR A 16 6.60 -5.65 -10.93
N PRO A 17 7.23 -4.58 -11.41
CA PRO A 17 7.47 -4.43 -12.83
C PRO A 17 8.48 -5.49 -13.27
N GLU A 18 8.42 -5.91 -14.54
CA GLU A 18 9.39 -6.84 -15.13
C GLU A 18 10.82 -6.33 -15.03
N ARG A 19 10.98 -5.01 -15.15
CA ARG A 19 12.25 -4.29 -15.13
C ARG A 19 12.04 -2.88 -14.58
N ASN A 20 13.14 -2.17 -14.37
CA ASN A 20 13.17 -0.74 -14.08
C ASN A 20 12.50 -0.33 -12.76
N TRP A 21 12.30 0.97 -12.58
CA TRP A 21 11.75 1.60 -11.38
C TRP A 21 10.22 1.65 -11.37
N MET A 22 9.62 1.30 -10.23
CA MET A 22 8.22 1.53 -9.89
C MET A 22 8.08 2.22 -8.52
N ASN A 23 7.18 3.19 -8.41
CA ASN A 23 6.70 3.74 -7.13
C ASN A 23 5.17 3.67 -7.02
N ASP A 24 4.49 4.80 -6.88
CA ASP A 24 3.09 4.92 -6.50
C ASP A 24 2.15 4.09 -7.39
N PRO A 25 1.17 3.36 -6.81
CA PRO A 25 0.06 2.83 -7.58
C PRO A 25 -0.81 3.97 -8.09
N ASN A 26 -1.26 3.85 -9.33
CA ASN A 26 -2.07 4.83 -10.02
C ASN A 26 -3.27 4.17 -10.69
N GLY A 27 -4.30 4.95 -10.95
CA GLY A 27 -5.38 4.52 -11.83
C GLY A 27 -6.08 3.22 -11.43
N LEU A 28 -6.05 2.86 -10.15
CA LEU A 28 -6.59 1.58 -9.68
C LEU A 28 -8.10 1.53 -9.98
N VAL A 29 -8.51 0.60 -10.84
CA VAL A 29 -9.92 0.46 -11.24
C VAL A 29 -10.25 -1.01 -11.53
N PHE A 30 -11.42 -1.46 -11.08
CA PHE A 30 -11.97 -2.73 -11.54
C PHE A 30 -12.89 -2.47 -12.74
N HIS A 31 -12.54 -3.05 -13.89
CA HIS A 31 -13.24 -2.83 -15.14
C HIS A 31 -13.39 -4.14 -15.91
N ARG A 32 -14.61 -4.44 -16.34
CA ARG A 32 -14.95 -5.63 -17.17
C ARG A 32 -14.34 -6.95 -16.67
N GLY A 33 -14.36 -7.18 -15.36
CA GLY A 33 -13.88 -8.43 -14.77
C GLY A 33 -12.39 -8.45 -14.42
N ARG A 34 -11.67 -7.34 -14.63
CA ARG A 34 -10.24 -7.22 -14.35
C ARG A 34 -9.95 -6.08 -13.38
N TRP A 35 -9.00 -6.32 -12.48
CA TRP A 35 -8.34 -5.31 -11.68
C TRP A 35 -7.23 -4.69 -12.53
N HIS A 36 -7.30 -3.39 -12.77
CA HIS A 36 -6.24 -2.63 -13.44
C HIS A 36 -5.42 -1.90 -12.39
N ALA A 37 -4.12 -2.14 -12.38
CA ALA A 37 -3.16 -1.38 -11.60
C ALA A 37 -2.22 -0.65 -12.56
N PHE A 38 -2.36 0.67 -12.64
CA PHE A 38 -1.32 1.50 -13.22
C PHE A 38 -0.33 1.88 -12.11
N PHE A 39 0.83 2.38 -12.47
CA PHE A 39 1.84 2.75 -11.49
C PHE A 39 2.87 3.71 -12.08
N GLN A 40 3.40 4.59 -11.24
CA GLN A 40 4.54 5.43 -11.61
C GLN A 40 5.72 4.54 -12.01
N TYR A 41 6.22 4.76 -13.22
CA TYR A 41 7.17 3.87 -13.88
C TYR A 41 8.23 4.65 -14.65
N ASN A 42 9.50 4.24 -14.55
CA ASN A 42 10.54 4.69 -15.47
C ASN A 42 10.76 3.64 -16.57
N PRO A 43 10.30 3.85 -17.81
CA PRO A 43 10.49 2.86 -18.87
C PRO A 43 11.92 2.79 -19.42
N GLU A 44 12.85 3.62 -18.94
CA GLU A 44 14.20 3.76 -19.49
C GLU A 44 15.32 3.50 -18.46
N GLY A 45 14.99 3.21 -17.20
CA GLY A 45 16.01 2.96 -16.17
C GLY A 45 15.50 2.50 -14.82
N SER A 46 16.41 2.03 -13.99
CA SER A 46 16.15 1.47 -12.65
C SER A 46 16.03 2.50 -11.53
N ASP A 47 16.16 3.79 -11.84
CA ASP A 47 16.04 4.90 -10.90
C ASP A 47 14.81 5.76 -11.21
N TRP A 48 14.43 6.63 -10.27
CA TRP A 48 13.38 7.60 -10.52
C TRP A 48 13.78 8.58 -11.64
N GLY A 49 12.94 8.67 -12.66
CA GLY A 49 13.04 9.60 -13.80
C GLY A 49 12.13 9.17 -14.95
N ASN A 50 11.95 10.01 -15.97
CA ASN A 50 11.14 9.69 -17.15
C ASN A 50 9.72 9.19 -16.79
N MET A 51 9.12 9.80 -15.77
CA MET A 51 7.91 9.29 -15.12
C MET A 51 6.77 9.12 -16.11
N SER A 52 6.30 7.87 -16.18
CA SER A 52 5.24 7.35 -17.03
C SER A 52 4.29 6.52 -16.17
N TRP A 53 3.12 6.15 -16.71
CA TRP A 53 2.30 5.11 -16.11
C TRP A 53 2.58 3.76 -16.76
N GLY A 54 3.16 2.84 -15.99
CA GLY A 54 3.12 1.42 -16.29
C GLY A 54 1.70 0.86 -16.07
N HIS A 55 1.46 -0.38 -16.48
CA HIS A 55 0.14 -1.00 -16.41
C HIS A 55 0.25 -2.50 -16.21
N ALA A 56 -0.47 -3.04 -15.24
CA ALA A 56 -0.70 -4.47 -15.08
C ALA A 56 -2.19 -4.74 -14.83
N THR A 57 -2.63 -5.96 -15.15
CA THR A 57 -3.99 -6.40 -14.82
C THR A 57 -4.01 -7.74 -14.12
N SER A 58 -5.04 -7.97 -13.32
CA SER A 58 -5.26 -9.24 -12.63
C SER A 58 -6.75 -9.59 -12.62
N VAL A 59 -7.07 -10.88 -12.53
CA VAL A 59 -8.44 -11.36 -12.29
C VAL A 59 -8.71 -11.66 -10.81
N ASP A 60 -7.66 -11.79 -10.00
CA ASP A 60 -7.73 -12.32 -8.64
C ASP A 60 -6.86 -11.55 -7.62
N LEU A 61 -6.27 -10.43 -8.04
CA LEU A 61 -5.38 -9.59 -7.23
C LEU A 61 -4.06 -10.27 -6.81
N GLN A 62 -3.79 -11.49 -7.31
CA GLN A 62 -2.60 -12.28 -7.02
C GLN A 62 -1.71 -12.40 -8.26
N HIS A 63 -2.30 -12.81 -9.38
CA HIS A 63 -1.60 -13.06 -10.63
C HIS A 63 -1.73 -11.83 -11.52
N TRP A 64 -0.61 -11.15 -11.75
CA TRP A 64 -0.55 -9.91 -12.52
C TRP A 64 0.09 -10.14 -13.89
N ASP A 65 -0.61 -9.71 -14.93
CA ASP A 65 -0.11 -9.62 -16.31
C ASP A 65 0.34 -8.19 -16.57
N GLU A 66 1.65 -7.97 -16.74
CA GLU A 66 2.17 -6.65 -17.16
C GLU A 66 1.81 -6.37 -18.62
N LEU A 67 1.38 -5.14 -18.88
CA LEU A 67 0.92 -4.65 -20.16
C LEU A 67 1.85 -3.52 -20.66
N PRO A 68 1.75 -3.11 -21.93
CA PRO A 68 2.50 -1.96 -22.43
C PRO A 68 2.27 -0.70 -21.59
N VAL A 69 3.29 0.17 -21.53
CA VAL A 69 3.21 1.49 -20.87
C VAL A 69 1.97 2.25 -21.35
N ALA A 70 1.12 2.64 -20.41
CA ALA A 70 -0.17 3.26 -20.68
C ALA A 70 -0.06 4.74 -21.05
N LEU A 71 0.67 5.52 -20.23
CA LEU A 71 0.93 6.94 -20.46
C LEU A 71 2.43 7.18 -20.38
N ARG A 72 3.11 7.19 -21.54
CA ARG A 72 4.54 7.45 -21.60
C ARG A 72 4.85 8.94 -21.44
N PHE A 73 5.90 9.27 -20.69
CA PHE A 73 6.51 10.60 -20.66
C PHE A 73 6.88 11.09 -22.08
N THR A 74 7.05 12.40 -22.22
CA THR A 74 7.51 13.06 -23.45
C THR A 74 8.70 13.97 -23.15
N ALA A 75 9.26 14.62 -24.18
CA ALA A 75 10.34 15.58 -23.98
C ALA A 75 9.89 16.82 -23.18
N GLU A 76 8.58 17.10 -23.17
CA GLU A 76 7.98 18.29 -22.56
C GLU A 76 7.23 18.00 -21.25
N GLU A 77 6.93 16.73 -20.95
CA GLU A 77 6.02 16.33 -19.87
C GLU A 77 6.45 15.01 -19.22
N GLN A 78 6.55 15.02 -17.89
CA GLN A 78 6.47 13.81 -17.07
C GLN A 78 5.03 13.59 -16.59
N VAL A 79 4.63 12.31 -16.47
CA VAL A 79 3.31 11.88 -16.04
C VAL A 79 3.43 11.39 -14.59
N TYR A 80 2.91 12.19 -13.67
CA TYR A 80 2.87 11.89 -12.23
C TYR A 80 1.57 11.20 -11.82
N SER A 81 1.47 10.84 -10.55
CA SER A 81 0.41 10.04 -9.97
C SER A 81 -1.00 10.59 -10.20
N GLY A 82 -1.99 9.72 -10.04
CA GLY A 82 -3.39 10.05 -10.26
C GLY A 82 -4.30 8.83 -10.30
N SER A 83 -5.51 9.00 -10.83
CA SER A 83 -6.60 8.02 -10.74
C SER A 83 -7.32 7.80 -12.07
N VAL A 84 -8.08 6.72 -12.16
CA VAL A 84 -8.90 6.34 -13.30
C VAL A 84 -10.31 6.09 -12.80
N VAL A 85 -11.29 6.57 -13.54
CA VAL A 85 -12.71 6.25 -13.31
C VAL A 85 -13.31 5.63 -14.56
N ALA A 86 -14.19 4.66 -14.35
CA ALA A 86 -15.05 4.15 -15.41
C ALA A 86 -16.33 5.01 -15.49
N ALA A 87 -16.46 5.80 -16.56
CA ALA A 87 -17.58 6.73 -16.72
C ALA A 87 -18.33 6.47 -18.03
N GLY A 88 -19.65 6.71 -18.00
CA GLY A 88 -20.53 6.57 -19.17
C GLY A 88 -21.16 5.18 -19.32
N THR A 89 -22.10 5.07 -20.26
CA THR A 89 -22.82 3.81 -20.55
C THR A 89 -22.02 2.82 -21.39
N ASP A 90 -20.93 3.28 -22.01
CA ASP A 90 -20.00 2.49 -22.82
C ASP A 90 -18.84 1.91 -21.99
N GLY A 91 -18.66 2.39 -20.76
CA GLY A 91 -17.56 1.99 -19.89
C GLY A 91 -16.22 2.57 -20.33
N ARG A 92 -16.22 3.78 -20.91
CA ARG A 92 -14.98 4.51 -21.24
C ARG A 92 -14.19 4.80 -19.95
N LEU A 93 -12.90 4.49 -19.97
CA LEU A 93 -12.01 4.84 -18.86
C LEU A 93 -11.47 6.25 -19.04
N THR A 94 -11.45 7.02 -17.95
CA THR A 94 -10.90 8.38 -17.92
C THR A 94 -9.85 8.48 -16.82
N ALA A 95 -8.60 8.74 -17.22
CA ALA A 95 -7.47 8.98 -16.34
C ALA A 95 -7.37 10.47 -16.03
N TYR A 96 -7.10 10.78 -14.77
CA TYR A 96 -6.65 12.07 -14.30
C TYR A 96 -5.28 11.88 -13.68
N TYR A 97 -4.34 12.73 -14.08
CA TYR A 97 -2.95 12.60 -13.67
C TYR A 97 -2.31 13.98 -13.57
N THR A 98 -1.22 14.08 -12.83
CA THR A 98 -0.45 15.32 -12.78
C THR A 98 0.54 15.37 -13.95
N SER A 99 0.42 16.37 -14.81
CA SER A 99 1.44 16.73 -15.77
C SER A 99 2.51 17.57 -15.08
N VAL A 100 3.78 17.20 -15.27
CA VAL A 100 4.92 17.99 -14.80
C VAL A 100 5.71 18.52 -15.99
N SER A 101 5.66 19.84 -16.20
CA SER A 101 6.40 20.48 -17.29
C SER A 101 7.89 20.62 -16.97
N THR A 102 8.70 20.93 -17.98
CA THR A 102 10.16 21.05 -17.87
C THR A 102 10.64 22.10 -16.87
N ASP A 103 9.79 23.07 -16.52
CA ASP A 103 10.04 24.11 -15.50
C ASP A 103 9.61 23.69 -14.08
N GLY A 104 9.15 22.46 -13.92
CA GLY A 104 8.71 21.87 -12.64
C GLY A 104 7.26 22.19 -12.26
N ARG A 105 6.51 22.96 -13.05
CA ARG A 105 5.09 23.23 -12.77
C ARG A 105 4.29 21.94 -12.83
N GLN A 106 3.42 21.75 -11.84
CA GLN A 106 2.53 20.61 -11.68
C GLN A 106 1.09 21.06 -11.90
N ALA A 107 0.38 20.39 -12.82
CA ALA A 107 -1.00 20.71 -13.19
C ALA A 107 -1.78 19.43 -13.50
N GLN A 108 -3.10 19.44 -13.36
CA GLN A 108 -3.93 18.23 -13.56
C GLN A 108 -4.38 18.13 -15.01
N SER A 109 -4.15 16.98 -15.60
CA SER A 109 -4.47 16.64 -16.98
C SER A 109 -5.37 15.42 -17.04
N ARG A 110 -5.97 15.19 -18.22
CA ARG A 110 -6.89 14.10 -18.49
C ARG A 110 -6.48 13.28 -19.71
N ALA A 111 -6.73 11.98 -19.69
CA ALA A 111 -6.69 11.12 -20.87
C ALA A 111 -7.89 10.15 -20.84
N THR A 112 -8.27 9.61 -22.01
CA THR A 112 -9.35 8.62 -22.12
C THR A 112 -8.90 7.38 -22.88
N SER A 113 -9.44 6.23 -22.50
CA SER A 113 -9.27 4.95 -23.19
C SER A 113 -10.61 4.36 -23.60
N ASP A 114 -10.65 3.86 -24.84
CA ASP A 114 -11.80 3.21 -25.48
C ASP A 114 -11.62 1.69 -25.66
N ASP A 115 -10.47 1.18 -25.24
CA ASP A 115 -10.03 -0.20 -25.41
C ASP A 115 -9.60 -0.80 -24.07
N ASP A 116 -10.40 -0.55 -23.04
CA ASP A 116 -10.28 -1.13 -21.71
C ASP A 116 -8.94 -0.81 -21.01
N GLY A 117 -8.41 0.39 -21.26
CA GLY A 117 -7.20 0.90 -20.60
C GLY A 117 -5.90 0.53 -21.29
N LEU A 118 -5.94 -0.12 -22.46
CA LEU A 118 -4.76 -0.54 -23.21
C LEU A 118 -4.06 0.63 -23.92
N THR A 119 -4.83 1.56 -24.49
CA THR A 119 -4.29 2.78 -25.10
C THR A 119 -5.02 4.03 -24.61
N TRP A 120 -4.27 5.13 -24.54
CA TRP A 120 -4.76 6.38 -23.94
C TRP A 120 -4.59 7.56 -24.88
N GLN A 121 -5.67 8.34 -25.02
CA GLN A 121 -5.69 9.59 -25.75
C GLN A 121 -5.70 10.76 -24.76
N ARG A 122 -4.61 11.54 -24.73
CA ARG A 122 -4.55 12.78 -23.95
C ARG A 122 -5.57 13.78 -24.47
N ASP A 123 -6.22 14.52 -23.56
CA ASP A 123 -7.12 15.60 -23.95
C ASP A 123 -6.31 16.76 -24.58
N PRO A 124 -6.70 17.28 -25.77
CA PRO A 124 -6.03 18.43 -26.38
C PRO A 124 -6.09 19.72 -25.53
N ASP A 125 -7.05 19.82 -24.61
CA ASP A 125 -7.20 20.99 -23.73
C ASP A 125 -6.37 20.90 -22.43
N ASN A 126 -5.47 19.91 -22.31
CA ASN A 126 -4.62 19.77 -21.14
C ASN A 126 -3.63 20.94 -20.95
N PRO A 127 -3.31 21.31 -19.68
CA PRO A 127 -3.90 20.79 -18.45
C PRO A 127 -5.31 21.35 -18.21
N ILE A 128 -6.19 20.53 -17.64
CA ILE A 128 -7.59 20.91 -17.33
C ILE A 128 -7.71 21.72 -16.03
N LEU A 129 -6.72 21.65 -15.15
CA LEU A 129 -6.62 22.42 -13.92
C LEU A 129 -5.17 22.82 -13.65
N ASP A 130 -4.92 24.11 -13.51
CA ASP A 130 -3.59 24.65 -13.22
C ASP A 130 -3.69 25.77 -12.19
N ARG A 131 -2.80 25.73 -11.20
CA ARG A 131 -2.67 26.72 -10.12
C ARG A 131 -1.37 27.52 -10.20
N GLY A 132 -0.51 27.24 -11.19
CA GLY A 132 0.81 27.84 -11.33
C GLY A 132 1.80 27.38 -10.26
N SER A 133 1.55 26.21 -9.65
CA SER A 133 2.32 25.67 -8.52
C SER A 133 3.29 24.57 -9.00
N GLN A 134 4.38 24.37 -8.26
CA GLN A 134 5.27 23.20 -8.42
C GLN A 134 4.95 22.09 -7.41
N ALA A 135 3.88 22.24 -6.63
CA ALA A 135 3.48 21.33 -5.58
C ALA A 135 2.01 20.86 -5.70
N PHE A 136 1.36 21.15 -6.83
CA PHE A 136 -0.05 20.84 -7.05
C PHE A 136 -0.24 19.51 -7.79
N ARG A 137 -0.60 18.43 -7.09
CA ARG A 137 -0.56 17.06 -7.67
C ARG A 137 -1.55 16.04 -7.11
N ASP A 138 -1.46 14.83 -7.66
CA ASP A 138 -2.09 13.58 -7.24
C ASP A 138 -3.62 13.61 -7.24
N PRO A 139 -4.27 13.77 -8.41
CA PRO A 139 -5.72 13.84 -8.50
C PRO A 139 -6.38 12.47 -8.29
N LYS A 140 -7.12 12.33 -7.18
CA LYS A 140 -8.05 11.22 -6.94
C LYS A 140 -9.47 11.64 -7.29
N ILE A 141 -10.11 10.91 -8.20
CA ILE A 141 -11.53 11.09 -8.50
C ILE A 141 -12.35 10.04 -7.75
N ILE A 142 -13.44 10.48 -7.12
CA ILE A 142 -14.47 9.62 -6.55
C ILE A 142 -15.86 10.05 -7.03
N ARG A 143 -16.81 9.12 -7.02
CA ARG A 143 -18.22 9.44 -7.18
C ARG A 143 -18.85 9.68 -5.81
N TYR A 144 -19.55 10.80 -5.67
CA TYR A 144 -20.34 11.13 -4.49
C TYR A 144 -21.83 11.20 -4.87
N GLU A 145 -22.70 10.63 -4.03
CA GLU A 145 -24.14 10.62 -4.27
C GLU A 145 -24.90 10.93 -2.97
N ASP A 146 -25.88 11.82 -3.07
CA ASP A 146 -26.76 12.24 -1.98
C ASP A 146 -28.20 12.45 -2.48
N GLY A 147 -29.08 13.00 -1.64
CA GLY A 147 -30.47 13.27 -2.00
C GLY A 147 -30.67 14.29 -3.14
N ALA A 148 -29.64 15.04 -3.53
CA ALA A 148 -29.67 15.97 -4.65
C ALA A 148 -29.17 15.35 -5.97
N GLY A 149 -28.64 14.13 -5.94
CA GLY A 149 -28.11 13.40 -7.09
C GLY A 149 -26.64 13.04 -6.91
N PHE A 150 -25.99 12.66 -8.00
CA PHE A 150 -24.55 12.34 -7.99
C PHE A 150 -23.70 13.47 -8.58
N ARG A 151 -22.45 13.55 -8.11
CA ARG A 151 -21.39 14.40 -8.64
C ARG A 151 -20.05 13.68 -8.54
N TRP A 152 -19.09 14.12 -9.33
CA TRP A 152 -17.69 13.68 -9.22
C TRP A 152 -16.93 14.64 -8.32
N ILE A 153 -16.08 14.07 -7.47
CA ILE A 153 -15.21 14.83 -6.58
C ILE A 153 -13.77 14.52 -6.97
N MET A 154 -12.96 15.56 -7.14
CA MET A 154 -11.51 15.45 -7.29
C MET A 154 -10.87 15.92 -5.99
N LEU A 155 -10.10 15.04 -5.35
CA LEU A 155 -9.12 15.40 -4.35
C LEU A 155 -7.76 15.57 -5.04
N THR A 156 -7.00 16.56 -4.62
CA THR A 156 -5.63 16.83 -5.07
C THR A 156 -4.92 17.60 -3.96
N VAL A 157 -3.59 17.69 -3.97
CA VAL A 157 -2.83 18.36 -2.92
C VAL A 157 -2.11 19.59 -3.42
N GLU A 158 -2.03 20.63 -2.57
CA GLU A 158 -0.89 21.55 -2.55
C GLU A 158 0.08 21.02 -1.49
N ALA A 159 1.08 20.27 -1.97
CA ALA A 159 1.83 19.33 -1.16
C ALA A 159 2.68 20.01 -0.09
N VAL A 160 3.30 21.15 -0.40
CA VAL A 160 4.16 21.91 0.52
C VAL A 160 3.32 22.62 1.58
N GLU A 161 2.18 23.16 1.18
CA GLU A 161 1.20 23.81 2.06
C GLU A 161 0.48 22.81 2.97
N ARG A 162 0.58 21.51 2.68
CA ARG A 162 -0.11 20.43 3.36
C ARG A 162 -1.62 20.66 3.35
N GLN A 163 -2.15 20.83 2.14
CA GLN A 163 -3.56 21.08 1.90
C GLN A 163 -4.11 20.06 0.90
N VAL A 164 -5.25 19.46 1.23
CA VAL A 164 -6.08 18.74 0.27
C VAL A 164 -7.10 19.71 -0.30
N LEU A 165 -7.09 19.90 -1.61
CA LEU A 165 -8.06 20.69 -2.34
C LEU A 165 -9.17 19.77 -2.87
N VAL A 166 -10.42 20.17 -2.65
CA VAL A 166 -11.59 19.43 -3.10
C VAL A 166 -12.27 20.21 -4.22
N TYR A 167 -12.47 19.54 -5.35
CA TYR A 167 -13.20 20.07 -6.50
C TYR A 167 -14.41 19.20 -6.81
N SER A 168 -15.46 19.81 -7.37
CA SER A 168 -16.69 19.14 -7.79
C SER A 168 -16.89 19.27 -9.30
N SER A 169 -17.41 18.22 -9.94
CA SER A 169 -17.76 18.20 -11.36
C SER A 169 -19.03 17.40 -11.60
N THR A 170 -19.79 17.80 -12.62
CA THR A 170 -20.97 17.03 -13.09
C THR A 170 -20.70 16.33 -14.43
N ASP A 171 -19.59 16.65 -15.09
CA ASP A 171 -19.30 16.24 -16.47
C ASP A 171 -17.89 15.67 -16.67
N LEU A 172 -17.09 15.56 -15.59
CA LEU A 172 -15.69 15.11 -15.62
C LEU A 172 -14.77 16.04 -16.45
N ARG A 173 -15.22 17.24 -16.80
CA ARG A 173 -14.46 18.20 -17.62
C ARG A 173 -14.28 19.53 -16.91
N THR A 174 -15.36 20.06 -16.37
CA THR A 174 -15.40 21.32 -15.64
C THR A 174 -15.35 21.04 -14.14
N TRP A 175 -14.42 21.69 -13.45
CA TRP A 175 -14.15 21.46 -12.04
C TRP A 175 -14.25 22.76 -11.26
N GLU A 176 -15.11 22.78 -10.25
CA GLU A 176 -15.29 23.90 -9.32
C GLU A 176 -14.59 23.58 -8.00
N HIS A 177 -13.72 24.47 -7.52
CA HIS A 177 -13.13 24.34 -6.19
C HIS A 177 -14.21 24.57 -5.12
N VAL A 178 -14.44 23.59 -4.25
CA VAL A 178 -15.52 23.65 -3.25
C VAL A 178 -15.02 23.75 -1.81
N SER A 179 -13.85 23.18 -1.49
CA SER A 179 -13.25 23.32 -0.17
C SER A 179 -11.76 23.00 -0.13
N THR A 180 -11.13 23.29 1.00
CA THR A 180 -9.75 22.92 1.31
C THR A 180 -9.70 22.32 2.71
N PHE A 181 -9.06 21.17 2.86
CA PHE A 181 -8.79 20.52 4.14
C PHE A 181 -7.30 20.61 4.51
N GLY A 182 -7.02 20.76 5.81
CA GLY A 182 -5.66 20.83 6.35
C GLY A 182 -5.12 22.25 6.58
N PRO A 183 -3.89 22.36 7.14
CA PRO A 183 -3.00 21.27 7.52
C PRO A 183 -3.34 20.64 8.88
N VAL A 184 -2.98 19.37 9.06
CA VAL A 184 -2.99 18.64 10.35
C VAL A 184 -1.75 17.73 10.46
N GLY A 185 -1.49 17.16 11.64
CA GLY A 185 -0.36 16.24 11.84
C GLY A 185 1.02 16.88 11.68
N PRO A 186 2.06 16.10 11.32
CA PRO A 186 3.46 16.52 11.38
C PRO A 186 3.80 17.65 10.40
N THR A 187 4.74 18.51 10.80
CA THR A 187 5.35 19.56 9.97
C THR A 187 6.67 19.10 9.37
N GLY A 188 7.17 19.79 8.34
CA GLY A 188 8.44 19.41 7.68
C GLY A 188 8.29 18.23 6.72
N VAL A 189 7.05 17.96 6.30
CA VAL A 189 6.69 16.95 5.32
C VAL A 189 5.87 17.59 4.21
N VAL A 190 5.87 16.98 3.02
CA VAL A 190 4.86 17.23 2.00
C VAL A 190 3.70 16.25 2.14
N TRP A 191 2.50 16.64 1.69
CA TRP A 191 1.34 15.75 1.54
C TRP A 191 1.20 15.28 0.10
N GLU A 192 0.96 13.98 -0.09
CA GLU A 192 0.87 13.33 -1.40
C GLU A 192 -0.26 12.28 -1.40
N CYS A 193 -0.69 11.88 -2.59
CA CYS A 193 -1.65 10.80 -2.85
C CYS A 193 -2.86 10.78 -1.89
N PRO A 194 -3.74 11.81 -1.92
CA PRO A 194 -4.96 11.80 -1.13
C PRO A 194 -5.95 10.76 -1.68
N ASP A 195 -6.66 10.07 -0.79
CA ASP A 195 -7.84 9.26 -1.16
C ASP A 195 -8.95 9.42 -0.13
N LEU A 196 -10.21 9.30 -0.55
CA LEU A 196 -11.37 9.47 0.32
C LEU A 196 -12.37 8.35 0.08
N ILE A 197 -12.50 7.47 1.07
CA ILE A 197 -13.22 6.20 0.93
C ILE A 197 -14.38 6.16 1.92
N SER A 198 -15.58 5.84 1.45
CA SER A 198 -16.74 5.62 2.32
C SER A 198 -16.75 4.18 2.82
N LEU A 199 -16.82 3.98 4.15
CA LEU A 199 -16.77 2.69 4.81
C LEU A 199 -17.93 2.54 5.80
N ALA A 200 -18.53 1.36 5.82
CA ALA A 200 -19.49 0.96 6.85
C ALA A 200 -18.79 0.68 8.19
N VAL A 201 -19.39 1.09 9.30
CA VAL A 201 -18.92 0.83 10.66
C VAL A 201 -19.55 -0.45 11.19
N ASP A 202 -18.72 -1.40 11.63
CA ASP A 202 -19.13 -2.74 12.09
C ASP A 202 -19.97 -3.51 11.07
N GLY A 203 -19.71 -3.28 9.78
CA GLY A 203 -20.46 -3.89 8.68
C GLY A 203 -21.92 -3.43 8.55
N ARG A 204 -22.31 -2.32 9.21
CA ARG A 204 -23.65 -1.72 9.15
C ARG A 204 -23.74 -0.68 8.02
N PRO A 205 -24.40 -0.98 6.88
CA PRO A 205 -24.41 -0.08 5.72
C PRO A 205 -25.11 1.27 5.96
N GLU A 206 -25.97 1.35 6.97
CA GLU A 206 -26.66 2.57 7.39
C GLU A 206 -25.78 3.49 8.26
N GLU A 207 -24.67 2.97 8.78
CA GLU A 207 -23.70 3.70 9.59
C GLU A 207 -22.37 3.79 8.82
N THR A 208 -22.25 4.79 7.96
CA THR A 208 -21.03 5.04 7.18
C THR A 208 -20.19 6.15 7.78
N ARG A 209 -18.88 6.08 7.56
CA ARG A 209 -17.95 7.19 7.70
C ARG A 209 -17.09 7.31 6.46
N TRP A 210 -16.53 8.49 6.26
CA TRP A 210 -15.51 8.73 5.26
C TRP A 210 -14.13 8.65 5.90
N VAL A 211 -13.21 8.00 5.20
CA VAL A 211 -11.82 7.85 5.61
C VAL A 211 -10.93 8.56 4.60
N LEU A 212 -10.28 9.63 5.03
CA LEU A 212 -9.28 10.35 4.25
C LEU A 212 -7.92 9.68 4.49
N LEU A 213 -7.31 9.16 3.42
CA LEU A 213 -5.94 8.66 3.42
C LEU A 213 -5.00 9.76 2.92
N LEU A 214 -3.83 9.88 3.54
CA LEU A 214 -2.80 10.84 3.15
C LEU A 214 -1.41 10.24 3.29
N SER A 215 -0.61 10.43 2.25
CA SER A 215 0.81 10.11 2.26
C SER A 215 1.60 11.33 2.73
N THR A 216 2.67 11.11 3.50
CA THR A 216 3.59 12.17 3.92
C THR A 216 5.04 11.79 3.66
N ASN A 217 5.82 12.71 3.10
CA ASN A 217 7.24 12.51 2.84
C ASN A 217 8.06 13.66 3.45
N PRO A 218 9.08 13.39 4.29
CA PRO A 218 9.93 14.42 4.87
C PRO A 218 10.64 15.28 3.82
N VAL A 219 10.74 16.58 4.08
CA VAL A 219 11.43 17.55 3.23
C VAL A 219 12.45 18.37 4.02
N GLY A 220 13.51 18.83 3.33
CA GLY A 220 14.58 19.64 3.91
C GLY A 220 15.80 18.83 4.39
N ASP A 221 16.77 19.52 5.00
CA ASP A 221 18.11 18.98 5.29
C ASP A 221 18.17 18.06 6.54
N ALA A 222 17.19 18.15 7.44
CA ALA A 222 17.05 17.31 8.63
C ALA A 222 15.94 16.28 8.42
N GLN A 223 16.12 15.41 7.43
CA GLN A 223 15.12 14.40 7.08
C GLN A 223 14.89 13.45 8.26
N ASP A 224 13.61 13.24 8.58
CA ASP A 224 13.17 12.23 9.54
C ASP A 224 13.75 10.86 9.12
N PRO A 225 14.47 10.13 9.99
CA PRO A 225 15.00 8.81 9.68
C PRO A 225 13.87 7.80 9.34
N ASP A 226 12.64 8.09 9.73
CA ASP A 226 11.47 7.28 9.39
C ASP A 226 11.13 7.34 7.90
N GLY A 227 11.51 8.42 7.21
CA GLY A 227 11.20 8.63 5.82
C GLY A 227 9.71 8.78 5.54
N SER A 228 9.27 8.29 4.39
CA SER A 228 7.90 8.43 3.93
C SER A 228 6.93 7.53 4.69
N SER A 229 5.71 8.00 4.98
CA SER A 229 4.70 7.27 5.75
C SER A 229 3.27 7.61 5.32
N MET A 230 2.29 6.84 5.79
CA MET A 230 0.86 7.03 5.51
C MET A 230 0.06 7.23 6.79
N SER A 231 -0.95 8.10 6.73
CA SER A 231 -1.90 8.31 7.80
C SER A 231 -3.34 8.34 7.29
N TYR A 232 -4.29 8.17 8.19
CA TYR A 232 -5.72 8.29 7.90
C TYR A 232 -6.47 9.12 8.94
N LEU A 233 -7.62 9.65 8.53
CA LEU A 233 -8.58 10.35 9.38
C LEU A 233 -9.98 9.79 9.09
N VAL A 234 -10.72 9.45 10.14
CA VAL A 234 -12.15 9.10 10.05
C VAL A 234 -12.96 10.37 10.25
N GLY A 235 -14.00 10.57 9.45
CA GLY A 235 -14.80 11.78 9.44
C GLY A 235 -16.10 11.66 8.65
N ASP A 236 -16.75 12.80 8.50
CA ASP A 236 -17.90 12.98 7.62
C ASP A 236 -17.51 13.77 6.38
N PHE A 237 -18.18 13.49 5.26
CA PHE A 237 -18.04 14.23 4.02
C PHE A 237 -19.42 14.52 3.41
N ASP A 238 -19.73 15.80 3.25
CA ASP A 238 -21.01 16.27 2.69
C ASP A 238 -20.96 16.45 1.15
N GLY A 239 -19.92 15.90 0.51
CA GLY A 239 -19.66 16.07 -0.91
C GLY A 239 -19.08 17.44 -1.27
N SER A 240 -18.69 18.23 -0.28
CA SER A 240 -17.89 19.45 -0.43
C SER A 240 -16.76 19.52 0.60
N THR A 241 -17.05 19.27 1.87
CA THR A 241 -16.16 19.51 3.01
C THR A 241 -16.00 18.24 3.83
N PHE A 242 -14.74 17.87 4.10
CA PHE A 242 -14.41 16.76 5.01
C PHE A 242 -14.21 17.29 6.43
N ILE A 243 -14.93 16.71 7.39
CA ILE A 243 -14.85 17.09 8.81
C ILE A 243 -14.37 15.86 9.58
N PRO A 244 -13.13 15.84 10.09
CA PRO A 244 -12.63 14.69 10.81
C PRO A 244 -13.22 14.62 12.21
N GLU A 245 -13.48 13.41 12.70
CA GLU A 245 -13.91 13.18 14.09
C GLU A 245 -12.79 13.47 15.10
N ARG A 246 -11.53 13.41 14.63
CA ARG A 246 -10.31 13.66 15.42
C ARG A 246 -9.38 14.60 14.68
N SER A 247 -8.71 15.49 15.41
CA SER A 247 -7.76 16.42 14.79
C SER A 247 -6.41 15.77 14.43
N GLU A 248 -6.06 14.67 15.09
CA GLU A 248 -4.78 13.99 14.90
C GLU A 248 -4.95 12.81 13.92
N PRO A 249 -4.19 12.77 12.81
CA PRO A 249 -4.14 11.61 11.93
C PRO A 249 -3.62 10.37 12.64
N GLN A 250 -4.15 9.21 12.28
CA GLN A 250 -3.68 7.92 12.78
C GLN A 250 -2.78 7.26 11.74
N ARG A 251 -1.74 6.53 12.16
CA ARG A 251 -0.90 5.78 11.22
C ARG A 251 -1.75 4.75 10.48
N LEU A 252 -1.60 4.72 9.16
CA LEU A 252 -2.22 3.67 8.33
C LEU A 252 -1.39 2.40 8.38
N ASP A 253 -0.07 2.53 8.40
CA ASP A 253 0.88 1.43 8.56
C ASP A 253 2.00 1.87 9.48
N HIS A 254 2.47 0.96 10.33
CA HIS A 254 3.52 1.23 11.31
C HIS A 254 4.90 0.79 10.82
N GLY A 255 4.99 0.05 9.71
CA GLY A 255 6.24 -0.27 9.05
C GLY A 255 6.86 0.93 8.34
N ARG A 256 8.02 0.70 7.75
CA ARG A 256 8.76 1.72 6.99
C ARG A 256 8.37 1.77 5.52
N ASP A 257 7.82 0.70 4.97
CA ASP A 257 7.65 0.50 3.53
C ASP A 257 6.19 0.32 3.14
N PHE A 258 5.37 1.34 3.42
CA PHE A 258 3.99 1.43 2.92
C PHE A 258 3.63 2.89 2.62
N TYR A 259 3.55 3.23 1.34
CA TYR A 259 3.41 4.61 0.89
C TYR A 259 2.49 4.72 -0.34
N ALA A 260 1.95 5.93 -0.58
CA ALA A 260 1.14 6.25 -1.75
C ALA A 260 -0.05 5.30 -1.98
N ALA A 261 -0.63 4.72 -0.92
CA ALA A 261 -1.71 3.77 -1.09
C ALA A 261 -3.02 4.47 -1.49
N VAL A 262 -3.61 3.99 -2.58
CA VAL A 262 -4.89 4.48 -3.10
C VAL A 262 -5.85 3.31 -3.32
N GLY A 263 -7.14 3.61 -3.37
CA GLY A 263 -8.23 2.67 -3.53
C GLY A 263 -8.59 2.41 -5.00
N PHE A 264 -9.00 1.17 -5.27
CA PHE A 264 -9.61 0.78 -6.54
C PHE A 264 -10.98 1.44 -6.71
N ASP A 265 -11.19 2.11 -7.84
CA ASP A 265 -12.52 2.50 -8.27
C ASP A 265 -13.33 1.27 -8.72
N SER A 266 -14.63 1.29 -8.46
CA SER A 266 -15.59 0.28 -8.97
C SER A 266 -15.27 -1.18 -8.60
N ALA A 267 -14.56 -1.41 -7.49
CA ALA A 267 -14.25 -2.76 -7.01
C ALA A 267 -15.53 -3.62 -6.83
N PRO A 268 -15.47 -4.94 -7.11
CA PRO A 268 -16.62 -5.83 -7.05
C PRO A 268 -17.31 -5.78 -5.69
N GLY A 269 -18.65 -5.81 -5.69
CA GLY A 269 -19.43 -5.81 -4.45
C GLY A 269 -19.36 -4.50 -3.66
N GLY A 270 -18.72 -3.44 -4.19
CA GLY A 270 -18.51 -2.18 -3.48
C GLY A 270 -17.44 -2.28 -2.39
N GLU A 271 -16.54 -3.27 -2.50
CA GLU A 271 -15.44 -3.43 -1.55
C GLU A 271 -14.46 -2.25 -1.61
N ALA A 272 -13.97 -1.81 -0.46
CA ALA A 272 -12.87 -0.86 -0.41
C ALA A 272 -11.55 -1.63 -0.43
N VAL A 273 -10.89 -1.68 -1.57
CA VAL A 273 -9.57 -2.32 -1.72
C VAL A 273 -8.54 -1.25 -2.02
N ILE A 274 -7.45 -1.20 -1.25
CA ILE A 274 -6.30 -0.33 -1.52
C ILE A 274 -5.08 -1.14 -1.93
N LEU A 275 -4.18 -0.48 -2.67
CA LEU A 275 -2.84 -0.98 -2.99
C LEU A 275 -1.85 0.13 -2.66
N GLY A 276 -0.75 -0.19 -1.99
CA GLY A 276 0.32 0.76 -1.66
C GLY A 276 1.65 0.38 -2.28
N TRP A 277 2.54 1.36 -2.46
CA TRP A 277 3.93 1.10 -2.80
C TRP A 277 4.66 0.58 -1.56
N MET A 278 5.26 -0.60 -1.67
CA MET A 278 6.18 -1.14 -0.67
C MET A 278 7.59 -0.60 -0.90
N GLY A 279 7.77 0.65 -0.50
CA GLY A 279 9.06 1.32 -0.48
C GLY A 279 9.03 2.59 0.35
N ASN A 280 10.21 3.17 0.52
CA ASN A 280 10.38 4.40 1.29
C ASN A 280 11.33 5.34 0.57
N TRP A 281 10.90 6.59 0.35
CA TRP A 281 11.70 7.60 -0.32
C TRP A 281 13.08 7.84 0.31
N ARG A 282 13.24 7.51 1.60
CA ARG A 282 14.50 7.67 2.34
C ARG A 282 15.65 6.84 1.76
N TYR A 283 15.37 5.66 1.21
CA TYR A 283 16.41 4.71 0.76
C TYR A 283 16.02 3.92 -0.50
N ALA A 284 14.88 4.23 -1.12
CA ALA A 284 14.41 3.46 -2.29
C ALA A 284 15.41 3.45 -3.45
N ALA A 285 16.18 4.54 -3.65
CA ALA A 285 17.23 4.61 -4.67
C ALA A 285 18.46 3.72 -4.35
N ASP A 286 18.68 3.43 -3.07
CA ASP A 286 19.84 2.66 -2.59
C ASP A 286 19.57 1.15 -2.56
N LEU A 287 18.32 0.73 -2.74
CA LEU A 287 17.96 -0.69 -2.74
C LEU A 287 18.71 -1.46 -3.85
N PRO A 288 19.35 -2.60 -3.53
CA PRO A 288 20.14 -3.39 -4.46
C PRO A 288 19.25 -4.26 -5.36
N ALA A 289 18.42 -3.63 -6.19
CA ALA A 289 17.40 -4.28 -7.00
C ALA A 289 17.73 -4.24 -8.50
N SER A 290 17.73 -5.41 -9.16
CA SER A 290 17.93 -5.56 -10.60
C SER A 290 17.29 -6.89 -11.06
N PRO A 291 16.65 -6.96 -12.24
CA PRO A 291 16.43 -5.88 -13.21
C PRO A 291 15.28 -4.94 -12.84
N TRP A 292 14.54 -5.20 -11.76
CA TRP A 292 13.37 -4.45 -11.30
C TRP A 292 13.67 -3.78 -9.96
N ARG A 293 12.95 -2.69 -9.64
CA ARG A 293 13.01 -1.99 -8.36
C ARG A 293 11.64 -1.43 -8.00
N GLY A 294 11.21 -1.69 -6.76
CA GLY A 294 9.87 -1.33 -6.27
C GLY A 294 8.88 -2.47 -6.42
N ALA A 295 7.95 -2.55 -5.47
CA ALA A 295 6.87 -3.52 -5.42
C ALA A 295 5.61 -2.85 -4.87
N MET A 296 4.45 -3.42 -5.17
CA MET A 296 3.22 -3.07 -4.46
C MET A 296 3.02 -3.98 -3.25
N SER A 297 2.26 -3.51 -2.27
CA SER A 297 1.81 -4.29 -1.12
C SER A 297 0.87 -5.42 -1.54
N LEU A 298 0.56 -6.32 -0.60
CA LEU A 298 -0.69 -7.05 -0.69
C LEU A 298 -1.86 -6.05 -0.84
N PRO A 299 -2.84 -6.33 -1.71
CA PRO A 299 -4.08 -5.57 -1.76
C PRO A 299 -4.82 -5.69 -0.42
N ARG A 300 -5.21 -4.57 0.17
CA ARG A 300 -5.83 -4.53 1.51
C ARG A 300 -7.28 -4.16 1.42
N ARG A 301 -8.14 -4.98 2.02
CA ARG A 301 -9.57 -4.68 2.15
C ARG A 301 -9.77 -3.83 3.39
N LEU A 302 -10.46 -2.70 3.24
CA LEU A 302 -10.70 -1.75 4.32
C LEU A 302 -12.10 -1.91 4.90
N SER A 303 -12.19 -1.82 6.22
CA SER A 303 -13.45 -1.67 6.94
C SER A 303 -13.25 -0.82 8.19
N LEU A 304 -14.35 -0.41 8.82
CA LEU A 304 -14.30 0.23 10.14
C LEU A 304 -14.92 -0.69 11.18
N THR A 305 -14.26 -0.82 12.34
CA THR A 305 -14.82 -1.49 13.51
C THR A 305 -14.78 -0.56 14.72
N THR A 306 -15.74 -0.71 15.62
CA THR A 306 -15.78 0.03 16.89
C THR A 306 -14.82 -0.59 17.89
N VAL A 307 -13.83 0.19 18.33
CA VAL A 307 -12.89 -0.14 19.41
C VAL A 307 -12.95 1.00 20.43
N ASP A 308 -13.20 0.68 21.69
CA ASP A 308 -13.35 1.65 22.78
C ASP A 308 -14.33 2.79 22.43
N ASP A 309 -15.51 2.42 21.93
CA ASP A 309 -16.59 3.32 21.47
C ASP A 309 -16.23 4.24 20.29
N GLU A 310 -15.16 3.93 19.54
CA GLU A 310 -14.75 4.73 18.40
C GLU A 310 -14.45 3.89 17.15
N PRO A 311 -14.74 4.41 15.95
CA PRO A 311 -14.38 3.73 14.72
C PRO A 311 -12.85 3.67 14.57
N ARG A 312 -12.35 2.49 14.20
CA ARG A 312 -10.96 2.21 13.85
C ARG A 312 -10.91 1.51 12.50
N LEU A 313 -9.95 1.92 11.68
CA LEU A 313 -9.71 1.28 10.40
C LEU A 313 -9.12 -0.11 10.63
N VAL A 314 -9.68 -1.10 9.93
CA VAL A 314 -9.17 -2.45 9.83
C VAL A 314 -8.71 -2.67 8.40
N GLN A 315 -7.51 -3.21 8.26
CA GLN A 315 -6.94 -3.66 6.99
C GLN A 315 -6.90 -5.18 6.98
N GLU A 316 -7.70 -5.81 6.14
CA GLU A 316 -7.66 -7.24 5.94
C GLU A 316 -6.77 -7.61 4.74
N PRO A 317 -6.05 -8.75 4.81
CA PRO A 317 -5.33 -9.29 3.65
C PRO A 317 -6.31 -9.65 2.51
N PRO A 318 -5.80 -9.85 1.29
CA PRO A 318 -6.66 -10.15 0.14
C PRO A 318 -7.32 -11.52 0.25
N ALA A 319 -8.41 -11.71 -0.49
CA ALA A 319 -9.23 -12.92 -0.45
C ALA A 319 -8.38 -14.21 -0.62
N PHE A 320 -7.46 -14.24 -1.59
CA PHE A 320 -6.62 -15.41 -1.84
C PHE A 320 -5.76 -15.84 -0.64
N VAL A 321 -5.37 -14.90 0.24
CA VAL A 321 -4.67 -15.21 1.50
C VAL A 321 -5.64 -15.80 2.52
N THR A 322 -6.78 -15.12 2.75
CA THR A 322 -7.77 -15.55 3.74
C THR A 322 -8.38 -16.91 3.41
N GLU A 323 -8.71 -17.16 2.14
CA GLU A 323 -9.27 -18.42 1.66
C GLU A 323 -8.27 -19.58 1.81
N ARG A 324 -6.99 -19.32 1.52
CA ARG A 324 -5.94 -20.33 1.69
C ARG A 324 -5.76 -20.73 3.14
N LEU A 325 -5.76 -19.75 4.06
CA LEU A 325 -5.66 -20.01 5.49
C LEU A 325 -6.91 -20.70 6.04
N ALA A 326 -8.10 -20.33 5.55
CA ALA A 326 -9.36 -20.98 5.95
C ALA A 326 -9.42 -22.47 5.54
N ALA A 327 -8.68 -22.87 4.50
CA ALA A 327 -8.57 -24.25 4.06
C ALA A 327 -7.57 -25.09 4.88
N ILE A 328 -6.84 -24.49 5.81
CA ILE A 328 -5.81 -25.15 6.63
C ILE A 328 -6.35 -25.33 8.04
N GLU A 329 -6.25 -26.55 8.57
CA GLU A 329 -6.53 -26.82 9.97
C GLU A 329 -5.35 -26.31 10.84
N PRO A 330 -5.57 -25.34 11.74
CA PRO A 330 -4.47 -24.83 12.57
C PRO A 330 -3.92 -25.92 13.49
N THR A 331 -2.60 -25.99 13.59
CA THR A 331 -1.90 -26.89 14.51
C THR A 331 -1.54 -26.15 15.79
N THR A 332 -1.74 -26.79 16.94
CA THR A 332 -1.22 -26.25 18.21
C THR A 332 0.19 -26.75 18.43
N ILE A 333 1.14 -25.83 18.58
CA ILE A 333 2.53 -26.12 18.94
C ILE A 333 2.81 -25.69 20.38
N ALA A 334 3.59 -26.49 21.10
CA ALA A 334 4.09 -26.13 22.41
C ALA A 334 5.37 -25.30 22.23
N VAL A 335 5.37 -24.08 22.75
CA VAL A 335 6.52 -23.18 22.75
C VAL A 335 7.00 -22.92 24.17
N SER A 336 8.27 -22.56 24.29
CA SER A 336 8.92 -22.20 25.56
C SER A 336 10.08 -21.24 25.26
N SER A 337 10.98 -21.04 26.23
CA SER A 337 12.20 -20.26 26.00
C SER A 337 13.08 -20.83 24.90
N ASP A 338 13.03 -22.15 24.69
CA ASP A 338 13.69 -22.80 23.57
C ASP A 338 12.87 -22.60 22.30
N ALA A 339 13.49 -21.98 21.30
CA ALA A 339 12.83 -21.65 20.04
C ALA A 339 12.53 -22.92 19.22
N VAL A 340 11.34 -22.95 18.62
CA VAL A 340 10.90 -24.01 17.69
C VAL A 340 10.83 -23.48 16.26
N ASP A 341 11.15 -24.32 15.29
CA ASP A 341 11.00 -24.01 13.87
C ASP A 341 9.52 -24.09 13.44
N LEU A 342 9.06 -23.06 12.73
CA LEU A 342 7.77 -23.09 12.05
C LEU A 342 7.96 -23.64 10.63
N PRO A 343 6.99 -24.40 10.09
CA PRO A 343 7.13 -25.06 8.79
C PRO A 343 6.87 -24.09 7.61
N LEU A 344 7.62 -23.00 7.53
CA LEU A 344 7.63 -22.07 6.40
C LEU A 344 8.66 -22.55 5.36
N ASP A 345 8.19 -22.93 4.18
CA ASP A 345 9.05 -23.38 3.08
C ASP A 345 9.00 -22.37 1.92
N GLY A 346 9.96 -21.43 1.91
CA GLY A 346 10.00 -20.33 0.94
C GLY A 346 9.01 -19.21 1.28
N ASP A 347 8.40 -18.63 0.25
CA ASP A 347 7.43 -17.54 0.37
C ASP A 347 6.04 -18.06 0.79
N GLY A 348 5.34 -17.30 1.62
CA GLY A 348 4.04 -17.72 2.13
C GLY A 348 3.51 -16.88 3.28
N VAL A 349 2.45 -17.39 3.88
CA VAL A 349 1.74 -16.74 4.99
C VAL A 349 1.68 -17.62 6.23
N VAL A 350 1.81 -17.01 7.39
CA VAL A 350 1.79 -17.66 8.70
C VAL A 350 0.79 -16.94 9.59
N ALA A 351 -0.27 -17.62 9.99
CA ALA A 351 -1.24 -17.12 10.96
C ALA A 351 -0.96 -17.70 12.34
N LEU A 352 -0.86 -16.84 13.34
CA LEU A 352 -0.59 -17.17 14.74
C LEU A 352 -1.73 -16.66 15.62
N HIS A 353 -2.12 -17.47 16.60
CA HIS A 353 -3.04 -17.08 17.67
C HIS A 353 -2.52 -17.59 19.01
N TRP A 354 -2.42 -16.69 19.98
CA TRP A 354 -1.93 -16.99 21.32
C TRP A 354 -2.67 -16.19 22.39
N ASP A 355 -2.52 -16.61 23.64
CA ASP A 355 -2.99 -15.88 24.82
C ASP A 355 -1.77 -15.30 25.57
N PRO A 356 -1.56 -13.97 25.53
CA PRO A 356 -0.41 -13.33 26.17
C PRO A 356 -0.39 -13.50 27.70
N SER A 357 -1.56 -13.70 28.33
CA SER A 357 -1.66 -13.97 29.75
C SER A 357 -1.02 -15.31 30.14
N ILE A 358 -0.90 -16.24 29.18
CA ILE A 358 -0.27 -17.54 29.33
C ILE A 358 1.17 -17.51 28.81
N THR A 359 1.40 -17.01 27.59
CA THR A 359 2.73 -17.01 26.96
C THR A 359 3.74 -16.12 27.65
N GLY A 360 3.29 -15.02 28.26
CA GLY A 360 4.18 -13.89 28.55
C GLY A 360 4.67 -13.28 27.23
N GLU A 361 5.92 -12.81 27.22
CA GLU A 361 6.55 -12.36 25.97
C GLU A 361 6.53 -13.47 24.91
N LEU A 362 6.18 -13.12 23.66
CA LEU A 362 6.28 -14.00 22.50
C LEU A 362 7.28 -13.42 21.51
N ARG A 363 8.23 -14.23 21.02
CA ARG A 363 9.27 -13.82 20.07
C ARG A 363 9.22 -14.67 18.81
N LEU A 364 9.12 -14.02 17.65
CA LEU A 364 9.43 -14.60 16.35
C LEU A 364 10.79 -14.09 15.87
N ARG A 365 11.52 -14.95 15.19
CA ARG A 365 12.78 -14.59 14.54
C ARG A 365 12.83 -15.19 13.14
N LEU A 366 12.99 -14.33 12.15
CA LEU A 366 13.11 -14.67 10.74
C LEU A 366 14.55 -14.41 10.28
N THR A 367 15.17 -15.42 9.68
CA THR A 367 16.55 -15.41 9.17
C THR A 367 16.63 -16.22 7.89
N ALA A 368 17.65 -16.03 7.04
CA ALA A 368 17.94 -16.95 5.95
C ALA A 368 19.46 -17.17 5.80
N ASP A 369 20.05 -16.83 4.65
CA ASP A 369 21.45 -17.09 4.32
C ASP A 369 22.40 -15.88 4.47
N THR A 370 21.86 -14.68 4.67
CA THR A 370 22.65 -13.49 5.04
C THR A 370 22.75 -13.32 6.56
N ASP A 371 23.47 -12.29 7.01
CA ASP A 371 23.47 -11.84 8.41
C ASP A 371 22.31 -10.89 8.75
N GLY A 372 21.39 -10.65 7.80
CA GLY A 372 20.14 -9.93 8.03
C GLY A 372 19.15 -10.77 8.83
N GLU A 373 18.41 -10.13 9.72
CA GLU A 373 17.36 -10.77 10.51
C GLU A 373 16.18 -9.83 10.77
N VAL A 374 15.02 -10.45 11.03
CA VAL A 374 13.85 -9.77 11.59
C VAL A 374 13.46 -10.42 12.90
N VAL A 375 13.30 -9.62 13.94
CA VAL A 375 12.84 -10.06 15.26
C VAL A 375 11.51 -9.36 15.57
N ILE A 376 10.48 -10.15 15.85
CA ILE A 376 9.16 -9.66 16.23
C ILE A 376 8.91 -10.06 17.67
N VAL A 377 8.61 -9.10 18.55
CA VAL A 377 8.42 -9.33 19.99
C VAL A 377 7.10 -8.73 20.44
N HIS A 378 6.17 -9.55 20.95
CA HIS A 378 5.02 -9.07 21.70
C HIS A 378 5.40 -9.00 23.18
N ASP A 379 5.45 -7.78 23.73
CA ASP A 379 5.54 -7.53 25.17
C ASP A 379 4.14 -7.20 25.73
N PRO A 380 3.49 -8.12 26.45
CA PRO A 380 2.16 -7.89 27.01
C PRO A 380 2.15 -6.85 28.14
N THR A 381 3.29 -6.59 28.80
CA THR A 381 3.40 -5.58 29.86
C THR A 381 3.43 -4.19 29.26
N ALA A 382 4.16 -4.02 28.15
CA ALA A 382 4.19 -2.77 27.39
C ALA A 382 2.95 -2.57 26.51
N ALA A 383 2.17 -3.63 26.27
CA ALA A 383 1.05 -3.66 25.32
C ALA A 383 1.50 -3.26 23.90
N THR A 384 2.64 -3.81 23.47
CA THR A 384 3.23 -3.51 22.16
C THR A 384 3.76 -4.76 21.46
N LEU A 385 3.74 -4.71 20.14
CA LEU A 385 4.50 -5.60 19.27
C LEU A 385 5.61 -4.77 18.61
N ALA A 386 6.86 -5.14 18.85
CA ALA A 386 8.04 -4.55 18.24
C ALA A 386 8.50 -5.40 17.04
N VAL A 387 8.79 -4.76 15.92
CA VAL A 387 9.31 -5.40 14.70
C VAL A 387 10.64 -4.75 14.38
N THR A 388 11.73 -5.50 14.56
CA THR A 388 13.08 -5.01 14.33
C THR A 388 13.68 -5.72 13.13
N ARG A 389 14.07 -4.97 12.09
CA ARG A 389 14.95 -5.47 11.03
C ARG A 389 16.37 -4.95 11.26
N SER A 390 17.34 -5.86 11.28
CA SER A 390 18.74 -5.55 11.62
C SER A 390 19.72 -6.51 10.96
N GLY A 391 21.02 -6.24 11.09
CA GLY A 391 22.11 -7.08 10.57
C GLY A 391 22.97 -6.34 9.54
N GLY A 392 24.20 -6.81 9.31
CA GLY A 392 25.16 -6.09 8.48
C GLY A 392 24.71 -5.90 7.03
N THR A 393 23.98 -6.87 6.46
CA THR A 393 23.36 -6.74 5.14
C THR A 393 22.35 -5.60 5.09
N MET A 394 21.52 -5.45 6.13
CA MET A 394 20.54 -4.35 6.23
C MET A 394 21.23 -2.99 6.38
N ASP A 395 22.30 -2.94 7.18
CA ASP A 395 23.11 -1.72 7.41
C ASP A 395 23.80 -1.21 6.13
N THR A 396 24.02 -2.08 5.14
CA THR A 396 24.65 -1.70 3.86
C THR A 396 23.71 -0.97 2.91
N VAL A 397 22.39 -1.04 3.11
CA VAL A 397 21.41 -0.35 2.26
C VAL A 397 21.47 1.15 2.51
N HIS A 398 21.23 1.55 3.75
CA HIS A 398 21.19 2.93 4.19
C HIS A 398 21.27 2.98 5.74
N PRO A 399 21.89 4.01 6.36
CA PRO A 399 22.01 4.10 7.82
C PRO A 399 20.69 4.04 8.61
N ASP A 400 19.59 4.44 7.98
CA ASP A 400 18.24 4.44 8.57
C ASP A 400 17.40 3.19 8.17
N PHE A 401 17.98 2.25 7.39
CA PHE A 401 17.25 1.07 6.94
C PHE A 401 17.01 0.09 8.10
N ALA A 402 18.07 -0.30 8.81
CA ALA A 402 17.95 -1.05 10.06
C ALA A 402 17.16 -0.21 11.08
N SER A 403 16.06 -0.75 11.58
CA SER A 403 15.08 0.03 12.32
C SER A 403 14.16 -0.87 13.15
N THR A 404 13.38 -0.23 14.04
CA THR A 404 12.36 -0.89 14.84
C THR A 404 11.05 -0.14 14.72
N SER A 405 10.01 -0.84 14.28
CA SER A 405 8.64 -0.37 14.30
C SER A 405 7.92 -0.87 15.55
N ILE A 406 7.13 -0.01 16.19
CA ILE A 406 6.34 -0.35 17.37
C ILE A 406 4.86 -0.20 17.03
N VAL A 407 4.09 -1.23 17.30
CA VAL A 407 2.63 -1.21 17.14
C VAL A 407 1.92 -1.52 18.45
N PRO A 408 0.74 -0.92 18.70
CA PRO A 408 -0.10 -1.31 19.82
C PRO A 408 -0.56 -2.77 19.67
N LEU A 409 -0.41 -3.57 20.71
CA LEU A 409 -0.99 -4.91 20.81
C LEU A 409 -1.31 -5.22 22.26
N ALA A 410 -2.58 -5.40 22.58
CA ALA A 410 -3.01 -5.60 23.95
C ALA A 410 -2.45 -6.92 24.55
N GLY A 411 -1.98 -6.84 25.80
CA GLY A 411 -1.42 -7.97 26.54
C GLY A 411 -2.41 -8.74 27.41
N ASP A 412 -3.67 -8.31 27.46
CA ASP A 412 -4.70 -8.82 28.38
C ASP A 412 -5.80 -9.64 27.71
N ARG A 413 -5.69 -9.84 26.39
CA ARG A 413 -6.65 -10.61 25.57
C ARG A 413 -5.93 -11.44 24.51
N PRO A 414 -6.58 -12.49 23.96
CA PRO A 414 -5.98 -13.29 22.90
C PRO A 414 -5.56 -12.43 21.71
N ALA A 415 -4.35 -12.65 21.24
CA ALA A 415 -3.71 -11.89 20.18
C ALA A 415 -3.63 -12.72 18.89
N ARG A 416 -3.70 -12.02 17.75
CA ARG A 416 -3.59 -12.62 16.43
C ARG A 416 -2.52 -11.90 15.63
N LEU A 417 -1.75 -12.65 14.86
CA LEU A 417 -0.77 -12.12 13.93
C LEU A 417 -0.85 -12.92 12.64
N LEU A 418 -1.04 -12.24 11.52
CA LEU A 418 -0.78 -12.81 10.21
C LEU A 418 0.52 -12.19 9.69
N LEU A 419 1.46 -13.05 9.32
CA LEU A 419 2.71 -12.68 8.65
C LEU A 419 2.62 -13.14 7.19
N SER A 420 3.00 -12.26 6.26
CA SER A 420 3.20 -12.55 4.84
C SER A 420 4.65 -12.28 4.48
N LEU A 421 5.32 -13.26 3.87
CA LEU A 421 6.68 -13.15 3.36
C LEU A 421 6.67 -13.48 1.86
N ASP A 422 7.18 -12.55 1.04
CA ASP A 422 7.34 -12.73 -0.40
C ASP A 422 8.65 -12.11 -0.90
N GLY A 423 9.69 -12.92 -1.02
CA GLY A 423 11.04 -12.44 -1.28
C GLY A 423 11.46 -11.42 -0.21
N PRO A 424 11.77 -10.16 -0.57
CA PRO A 424 12.15 -9.13 0.40
C PRO A 424 10.94 -8.43 1.04
N LEU A 425 9.70 -8.83 0.77
CA LEU A 425 8.51 -8.15 1.25
C LEU A 425 7.98 -8.85 2.51
N LEU A 426 8.00 -8.15 3.65
CA LEU A 426 7.38 -8.61 4.89
C LEU A 426 6.18 -7.71 5.23
N GLU A 427 5.00 -8.32 5.33
CA GLU A 427 3.79 -7.64 5.80
C GLU A 427 3.19 -8.36 6.99
N LEU A 428 2.81 -7.61 8.02
CA LEU A 428 2.16 -8.10 9.21
C LEU A 428 0.77 -7.48 9.34
N PHE A 429 -0.24 -8.30 9.61
CA PHE A 429 -1.57 -7.87 10.02
C PHE A 429 -1.78 -8.27 11.48
N VAL A 430 -1.82 -7.27 12.34
CA VAL A 430 -1.82 -7.41 13.80
C VAL A 430 -3.25 -7.28 14.30
N ASP A 431 -3.64 -8.20 15.17
CA ASP A 431 -4.94 -8.24 15.84
C ASP A 431 -6.14 -8.16 14.86
N GLY A 432 -6.09 -8.98 13.81
CA GLY A 432 -7.13 -9.01 12.78
C GLY A 432 -7.10 -7.81 11.82
N GLY A 433 -6.01 -7.04 11.79
CA GLY A 433 -5.84 -5.93 10.86
C GLY A 433 -6.05 -4.54 11.46
N LEU A 434 -6.24 -4.45 12.80
CA LEU A 434 -6.32 -3.18 13.52
C LEU A 434 -5.01 -2.37 13.46
N ALA A 435 -3.89 -3.06 13.27
CA ALA A 435 -2.62 -2.44 12.93
C ALA A 435 -1.90 -3.29 11.88
N THR A 436 -1.07 -2.65 11.08
CA THR A 436 -0.24 -3.31 10.07
C THR A 436 1.20 -2.82 10.13
N VAL A 437 2.12 -3.67 9.68
CA VAL A 437 3.55 -3.34 9.51
C VAL A 437 4.00 -3.86 8.17
N SER A 438 4.57 -3.00 7.33
CA SER A 438 5.14 -3.37 6.04
C SER A 438 6.60 -2.94 5.98
N ASP A 439 7.49 -3.90 5.79
CA ASP A 439 8.93 -3.65 5.72
C ASP A 439 9.58 -4.45 4.59
N LEU A 440 10.53 -3.81 3.92
CA LEU A 440 11.51 -4.50 3.10
C LEU A 440 12.54 -5.20 4.00
N VAL A 441 12.86 -6.46 3.68
CA VAL A 441 13.77 -7.31 4.47
C VAL A 441 14.80 -7.98 3.56
N LEU A 442 16.10 -7.72 3.80
CA LEU A 442 17.20 -8.29 3.02
C LEU A 442 17.80 -9.52 3.70
N LEU A 443 17.10 -10.64 3.56
CA LEU A 443 17.50 -11.93 4.15
C LEU A 443 18.35 -12.81 3.21
N GLY A 444 18.44 -12.42 1.93
CA GLY A 444 19.14 -13.18 0.88
C GLY A 444 18.21 -14.04 0.04
N SER A 445 18.75 -15.09 -0.56
CA SER A 445 18.02 -15.99 -1.50
C SER A 445 17.84 -17.40 -0.96
N GLY A 446 18.41 -17.69 0.21
CA GLY A 446 18.29 -18.95 0.91
C GLY A 446 16.88 -19.16 1.46
N GLN A 447 16.61 -20.40 1.86
CA GLN A 447 15.33 -20.77 2.46
C GLN A 447 15.13 -20.00 3.78
N PRO A 448 14.03 -19.24 3.92
CA PRO A 448 13.75 -18.54 5.16
C PRO A 448 13.49 -19.53 6.29
N ARG A 449 14.03 -19.21 7.46
CA ARG A 449 13.82 -19.93 8.71
C ARG A 449 13.10 -19.02 9.69
N LEU A 450 11.87 -19.38 10.01
CA LEU A 450 11.05 -18.71 11.01
C LEU A 450 11.01 -19.53 12.30
N THR A 451 11.47 -18.94 13.39
CA THR A 451 11.45 -19.57 14.71
C THR A 451 10.53 -18.84 15.67
N LEU A 452 9.93 -19.57 16.61
CA LEU A 452 9.01 -19.07 17.62
C LEU A 452 9.45 -19.49 19.02
N ALA A 453 9.46 -18.55 19.96
CA ALA A 453 9.73 -18.78 21.38
C ALA A 453 8.77 -17.97 22.26
N SER A 454 8.59 -18.40 23.50
CA SER A 454 7.79 -17.70 24.51
C SER A 454 8.51 -17.65 25.85
N GLU A 455 8.19 -16.65 26.67
CA GLU A 455 8.71 -16.54 28.04
C GLU A 455 8.30 -17.75 28.90
N ARG A 456 7.04 -18.18 28.74
CA ARG A 456 6.44 -19.27 29.52
C ARG A 456 5.99 -20.40 28.61
N ALA A 457 6.19 -21.64 29.05
CA ALA A 457 5.80 -22.83 28.30
C ALA A 457 4.28 -22.85 28.03
N SER A 458 3.89 -22.74 26.77
CA SER A 458 2.50 -22.40 26.38
C SER A 458 2.11 -22.96 25.02
N PRO A 459 0.81 -23.17 24.75
CA PRO A 459 0.33 -23.48 23.42
C PRO A 459 0.21 -22.22 22.54
N VAL A 460 0.60 -22.34 21.27
CA VAL A 460 0.31 -21.35 20.22
C VAL A 460 -0.34 -22.06 19.04
N SER A 461 -1.43 -21.50 18.53
CA SER A 461 -2.10 -22.01 17.33
C SER A 461 -1.44 -21.41 16.09
N VAL A 462 -1.06 -22.26 15.14
CA VAL A 462 -0.33 -21.87 13.92
C VAL A 462 -0.98 -22.51 12.69
N ALA A 463 -1.20 -21.70 11.66
CA ALA A 463 -1.51 -22.16 10.31
C ALA A 463 -0.48 -21.57 9.34
N VAL A 464 0.08 -22.40 8.45
CA VAL A 464 1.08 -21.97 7.47
C VAL A 464 0.61 -22.35 6.08
N ALA A 465 0.51 -21.37 5.18
CA ALA A 465 0.25 -21.60 3.78
C ALA A 465 1.42 -21.12 2.94
N VAL A 466 2.05 -22.04 2.20
CA VAL A 466 3.05 -21.67 1.19
C VAL A 466 2.32 -21.11 -0.03
N LEU A 467 2.81 -19.98 -0.54
CA LEU A 467 2.28 -19.34 -1.74
C LEU A 467 3.35 -19.48 -2.83
N HIS A 468 3.07 -20.33 -3.82
CA HIS A 468 4.00 -20.56 -4.92
C HIS A 468 3.87 -19.47 -5.99
N ARG A 469 5.00 -19.13 -6.63
CA ARG A 469 4.99 -18.45 -7.94
C ARG A 469 4.15 -19.27 -8.92
N ALA A 470 3.22 -18.62 -9.62
CA ALA A 470 2.59 -19.25 -10.78
C ALA A 470 3.66 -19.68 -11.78
N SER A 471 3.55 -20.90 -12.29
CA SER A 471 4.47 -21.37 -13.33
C SER A 471 4.18 -20.62 -14.63
N VAL A 472 5.24 -20.29 -15.40
CA VAL A 472 5.15 -19.58 -16.70
C VAL A 472 4.18 -20.26 -17.70
N ILE A 473 3.81 -21.53 -17.46
CA ILE A 473 2.92 -22.31 -18.32
C ILE A 473 1.44 -21.88 -18.16
N ASP A 474 1.05 -21.30 -17.02
CA ASP A 474 -0.36 -20.92 -16.77
C ASP A 474 -0.74 -19.55 -17.37
N GLN A 475 0.21 -18.73 -17.80
CA GLN A 475 -0.04 -17.40 -18.39
C GLN A 475 -0.47 -17.44 -19.87
N ALA A 476 -0.42 -18.61 -20.53
CA ALA A 476 -0.71 -18.72 -21.97
C ALA A 476 -2.22 -18.79 -22.33
N HIS A 477 -3.13 -18.74 -21.34
CA HIS A 477 -4.57 -18.95 -21.57
C HIS A 477 -5.47 -17.72 -21.37
N ALA A 478 -4.92 -16.52 -21.13
CA ALA A 478 -5.73 -15.35 -20.74
C ALA A 478 -6.16 -14.39 -21.88
N PHE A 479 -5.83 -14.67 -23.15
CA PHE A 479 -6.21 -13.82 -24.30
C PHE A 479 -6.95 -14.57 -25.41
N ALA A 480 -8.03 -15.28 -25.07
CA ALA A 480 -8.96 -15.88 -26.03
C ALA A 480 -10.40 -15.39 -25.84
#